data_AF-A0A937ZQ59-F1
#
_entry.id   AF-A0A937ZQ59-F1
#
_cell.length_a   1.000
_cell.length_b   1.000
_cell.length_c   1.000
_cell.angle_alpha   90.00
_cell.angle_beta   90.00
_cell.angle_gamma   90.00
#
_symmetry.space_group_name_H-M   'P 1'
#
loop_
_entity.id
_entity.type
_entity.pdbx_description
1 polymer ?
#
loop_
_entity_poly.entity_id
_entity_poly.type
_entity_poly.pdbx_seq_one_letter_code
_entity_poly.pdbx_strand_id
1 'polypeptide(L)'
;MSAHRRALEFGGRAGVLDIGLVESAIGRPYSGFYRSLPAKAAALIQSMATNHGFADGNKRTTVILLDTLLTKSGYRLRPLRGD
;
A
#
# COMPACT_ATOMS: atom_id res chain seq x y z
N MET A 1 -6.05 5.87 -6.07
CA MET A 1 -7.35 6.31 -5.50
C MET A 1 -8.31 5.17 -5.20
N SER A 2 -8.52 4.18 -6.09
CA SER A 2 -9.46 3.06 -5.84
C SER A 2 -9.16 2.26 -4.56
N ALA A 3 -7.88 1.95 -4.29
CA ALA A 3 -7.47 1.24 -3.08
C ALA A 3 -7.81 2.02 -1.79
N HIS A 4 -7.64 3.35 -1.81
CA HIS A 4 -7.96 4.20 -0.66
C HIS A 4 -9.48 4.28 -0.43
N ARG A 5 -10.27 4.40 -1.51
CA ARG A 5 -11.74 4.34 -1.41
C ARG A 5 -12.20 3.04 -0.74
N ARG A 6 -11.67 1.89 -1.18
CA ARG A 6 -11.96 0.59 -0.57
C ARG A 6 -11.50 0.50 0.89
N ALA A 7 -10.38 1.13 1.24
CA ALA A 7 -9.93 1.20 2.64
C ALA A 7 -10.93 1.96 3.54
N LEU A 8 -11.60 2.98 3.01
CA LEU A 8 -12.59 3.78 3.74
C LEU A 8 -13.96 3.11 3.88
N GLU A 9 -14.23 2.02 3.15
CA GLU A 9 -15.42 1.17 3.39
C GLU A 9 -15.39 0.56 4.81
N PHE A 10 -14.19 0.47 5.41
CA PHE A 10 -13.98 0.05 6.80
C PHE A 10 -13.97 1.25 7.79
N GLY A 11 -14.44 2.42 7.38
CA GLY A 11 -14.50 3.66 8.17
C GLY A 11 -13.27 4.57 8.06
N GLY A 12 -13.35 5.76 8.65
CA GLY A 12 -12.27 6.76 8.65
C GLY A 12 -12.54 7.98 7.77
N ARG A 13 -11.69 9.00 7.88
CA ARG A 13 -11.86 10.28 7.17
C ARG A 13 -11.31 10.22 5.76
N ALA A 14 -12.15 10.55 4.78
CA ALA A 14 -11.71 10.75 3.40
C ALA A 14 -10.83 12.00 3.26
N GLY A 15 -9.82 11.91 2.39
CA GLY A 15 -9.02 13.07 1.99
C GLY A 15 -7.59 12.69 1.61
N VAL A 16 -7.07 13.37 0.59
CA VAL A 16 -5.64 13.36 0.27
C VAL A 16 -5.03 14.61 0.87
N LEU A 17 -4.02 14.44 1.72
CA LEU A 17 -3.26 15.55 2.28
C LEU A 17 -2.14 15.97 1.33
N ASP A 18 -1.46 14.99 0.74
CA ASP A 18 -0.38 15.21 -0.21
C ASP A 18 -0.35 14.09 -1.25
N ILE A 19 -0.63 14.46 -2.51
CA ILE A 19 -0.64 13.51 -3.62
C ILE A 19 0.77 13.06 -4.02
N GLY A 20 1.79 13.91 -3.88
CA GLY A 20 3.18 13.57 -4.17
C GLY A 20 3.72 12.51 -3.22
N LEU A 21 3.31 12.52 -1.95
CA LEU A 21 3.61 11.44 -1.02
C LEU A 21 2.96 10.12 -1.45
N VAL A 22 1.71 10.15 -1.90
CA VAL A 22 1.03 8.94 -2.42
C VAL A 22 1.71 8.41 -3.68
N GLU A 23 2.01 9.28 -4.64
CA GLU A 23 2.63 8.90 -5.92
C GLU A 23 4.05 8.36 -5.72
N SER A 24 4.87 9.04 -4.92
CA SER A 24 6.23 8.60 -4.61
C SER A 24 6.26 7.22 -3.96
N ALA A 25 5.33 6.93 -3.04
CA ALA A 25 5.26 5.64 -2.38
C ALA A 25 4.79 4.51 -3.31
N ILE A 26 3.88 4.78 -4.25
CA ILE A 26 3.47 3.82 -5.30
C ILE A 26 4.60 3.60 -6.32
N GLY A 27 5.37 4.64 -6.64
CA GLY A 27 6.49 4.57 -7.58
C GLY A 27 7.73 3.88 -7.02
N ARG A 28 7.95 3.94 -5.70
CA ARG A 28 9.16 3.46 -5.02
C ARG A 28 9.55 2.01 -5.37
N PRO A 29 8.64 1.01 -5.42
CA PRO A 29 8.96 -0.35 -5.82
C PRO A 29 9.53 -0.48 -7.25
N TYR A 30 9.29 0.50 -8.10
CA TYR A 30 9.67 0.52 -9.52
C TYR A 30 10.84 1.45 -9.83
N SER A 31 11.47 2.03 -8.81
CA SER A 31 12.64 2.91 -8.94
C SER A 31 13.92 2.23 -9.47
N GLY A 32 13.92 0.91 -9.65
CA GLY A 32 15.09 0.12 -10.07
C GLY A 32 15.96 -0.40 -8.91
N PHE A 33 15.83 0.15 -7.71
CA PHE A 33 16.58 -0.29 -6.51
C PHE A 33 16.05 -1.60 -5.89
N TYR A 34 14.78 -1.92 -6.10
CA TYR A 34 14.12 -3.08 -5.50
C TYR A 34 13.90 -4.17 -6.56
N ARG A 35 14.81 -5.15 -6.61
CA ARG A 35 14.78 -6.19 -7.66
C ARG A 35 13.77 -7.29 -7.37
N SER A 36 13.78 -7.84 -6.15
CA SER A 36 12.91 -8.96 -5.78
C SER A 36 11.50 -8.49 -5.40
N LEU A 37 10.50 -9.34 -5.61
CA LEU A 37 9.12 -9.04 -5.20
C LEU A 37 8.99 -8.73 -3.69
N PRO A 38 9.65 -9.47 -2.76
CA PRO A 38 9.62 -9.12 -1.35
C PRO A 38 10.21 -7.73 -1.06
N ALA A 39 11.29 -7.34 -1.75
CA ALA A 39 11.89 -6.02 -1.60
C ALA A 39 10.95 -4.91 -2.10
N LYS A 40 10.28 -5.14 -3.25
CA LYS A 40 9.24 -4.25 -3.79
C LYS A 40 8.07 -4.09 -2.82
N ALA A 41 7.61 -5.20 -2.25
CA ALA A 41 6.54 -5.20 -1.25
C ALA A 41 6.95 -4.42 0.01
N ALA A 42 8.13 -4.68 0.56
CA ALA A 42 8.64 -3.96 1.73
C ALA A 42 8.76 -2.45 1.48
N ALA A 43 9.28 -2.06 0.32
CA ALA A 43 9.39 -0.65 -0.08
C ALA A 43 8.02 0.05 -0.16
N LEU A 44 7.04 -0.61 -0.79
CA LEU A 44 5.67 -0.10 -0.86
C LEU A 44 5.06 0.06 0.53
N ILE A 45 5.16 -0.98 1.37
CA ILE A 45 4.56 -1.00 2.70
C ILE A 45 5.15 0.12 3.56
N GLN A 46 6.47 0.19 3.65
CA GLN A 46 7.15 1.17 4.49
C GLN A 46 6.79 2.58 4.05
N SER A 47 6.82 2.86 2.74
CA SER A 47 6.55 4.19 2.20
C SER A 47 5.09 4.61 2.40
N MET A 48 4.12 3.78 2.01
CA MET A 48 2.69 4.12 2.08
C MET A 48 2.15 4.18 3.52
N ALA A 49 2.65 3.33 4.41
CA ALA A 49 2.13 3.26 5.78
C ALA A 49 2.60 4.42 6.67
N THR A 50 3.72 5.06 6.32
CA THR A 50 4.42 6.03 7.20
C THR A 50 4.48 7.45 6.66
N ASN A 51 4.19 7.68 5.37
CA ASN A 51 4.30 9.01 4.77
C ASN A 51 3.10 9.93 5.03
N HIS A 52 1.97 9.41 5.53
CA HIS A 52 0.76 10.20 5.82
C HIS A 52 0.17 10.96 4.62
N GLY A 53 0.25 10.42 3.40
CA GLY A 53 -0.32 11.06 2.20
C GLY A 53 -1.86 11.19 2.23
N PHE A 54 -2.55 10.37 3.01
CA PHE A 54 -4.01 10.47 3.23
C PHE A 54 -4.34 10.98 4.62
N ALA A 55 -5.52 11.61 4.76
CA ALA A 55 -6.04 12.11 6.03
C ALA A 55 -6.27 11.00 7.07
N ASP A 56 -6.68 9.82 6.60
CA ASP A 56 -6.84 8.60 7.39
C ASP A 56 -6.64 7.38 6.46
N GLY A 57 -6.65 6.15 6.98
CA GLY A 57 -6.70 4.94 6.18
C GLY A 57 -5.37 4.56 5.52
N ASN A 58 -4.25 5.24 5.82
CA ASN A 58 -2.93 4.97 5.23
C ASN A 58 -2.51 3.50 5.35
N LYS A 59 -2.59 2.93 6.56
CA LYS A 59 -2.22 1.52 6.81
C LYS A 59 -3.14 0.52 6.09
N ARG A 60 -4.46 0.79 6.07
CA ARG A 60 -5.44 -0.06 5.37
C ARG A 60 -5.26 0.00 3.85
N THR A 61 -5.05 1.20 3.33
CA THR A 61 -4.70 1.42 1.91
C THR A 61 -3.42 0.68 1.56
N THR A 62 -2.42 0.70 2.44
CA THR A 62 -1.16 -0.02 2.27
C THR A 62 -1.37 -1.52 2.10
N VAL A 63 -2.20 -2.15 2.94
CA VAL A 63 -2.49 -3.59 2.85
C VAL A 63 -3.19 -3.93 1.53
N ILE A 64 -4.13 -3.12 1.07
CA ILE A 64 -4.83 -3.32 -0.22
C ILE A 64 -3.85 -3.17 -1.40
N LEU A 65 -2.94 -2.19 -1.35
CA LEU A 65 -1.91 -2.02 -2.37
C LEU A 65 -0.89 -3.17 -2.38
N LEU A 66 -0.51 -3.66 -1.20
CA LEU A 66 0.33 -4.86 -1.06
C LEU A 66 -0.34 -6.08 -1.68
N ASP A 67 -1.60 -6.34 -1.34
CA ASP A 67 -2.37 -7.45 -1.91
C ASP A 67 -2.48 -7.33 -3.44
N THR A 68 -2.69 -6.12 -3.95
CA THR A 68 -2.72 -5.83 -5.39
C THR A 68 -1.37 -6.12 -6.05
N LEU A 69 -0.26 -5.69 -5.46
CA LEU A 69 1.09 -5.94 -5.97
C LEU A 69 1.39 -7.45 -6.04
N LEU A 70 1.08 -8.18 -4.97
CA LEU A 70 1.31 -9.62 -4.90
C LEU A 70 0.42 -10.38 -5.89
N THR A 71 -0.87 -10.06 -5.94
CA THR A 71 -1.84 -10.73 -6.84
C THR A 71 -1.47 -10.51 -8.30
N LYS A 72 -1.08 -9.28 -8.68
CA LYS A 72 -0.57 -9.00 -10.04
C LYS A 72 0.74 -9.71 -10.36
N SER A 73 1.48 -10.12 -9.33
CA SER A 73 2.73 -10.88 -9.47
C SER A 73 2.53 -12.40 -9.37
N GLY A 74 1.28 -12.89 -9.29
CA GLY A 74 0.96 -14.32 -9.17
C GLY A 74 1.02 -14.89 -7.75
N TYR A 75 1.10 -14.04 -6.72
CA TYR A 75 1.16 -14.44 -5.31
C TYR A 75 -0.07 -13.98 -4.54
N ARG A 76 -0.37 -14.62 -3.41
CA ARG A 76 -1.52 -14.29 -2.57
C ARG A 76 -1.09 -14.17 -1.12
N LEU A 77 -1.63 -13.18 -0.39
CA LEU A 77 -1.47 -13.12 1.06
C LEU A 77 -2.26 -14.28 1.70
N ARG A 78 -1.58 -15.05 2.54
CA ARG A 78 -2.21 -16.04 3.41
C ARG A 78 -2.18 -15.48 4.83
N PRO A 79 -3.34 -15.24 5.47
CA PRO A 79 -3.35 -14.95 6.89
C PRO A 79 -2.70 -16.13 7.61
N LEU A 80 -1.75 -15.84 8.49
CA LEU A 80 -1.36 -16.84 9.49
C LEU A 80 -2.57 -16.98 10.40
N ARG A 81 -3.24 -18.13 10.35
CA ARG A 81 -4.22 -18.46 11.38
C ARG A 81 -3.41 -18.62 12.66
N GLY A 82 -3.70 -17.80 13.66
CA GLY A 82 -3.38 -18.18 15.03
C GLY A 82 -4.35 -19.28 15.40
N ASP A 83 -3.82 -20.49 15.54
CA ASP A 83 -4.35 -21.52 16.42
C ASP A 83 -4.49 -20.99 17.87
#